data_AF-A0A3D0NKA3-F1
#
_entry.id   AF-A0A3D0NKA3-F1
#
_cell.length_a   1.000
_cell.length_b   1.000
_cell.length_c   1.000
_cell.angle_alpha   90.00
_cell.angle_beta   90.00
_cell.angle_gamma   90.00
#
_symmetry.space_group_name_H-M   'P 1'
#
loop_
_entity.id
_entity.type
_entity.pdbx_description
1 polymer ?
#
loop_
_entity_poly.entity_id
_entity_poly.type
_entity_poly.pdbx_seq_one_letter_code
_entity_poly.pdbx_strand_id
1 'polypeptide(L)'
;MAFMVMSSGGMAPAVYQALASPSLAIYGDGRVLTAVESPALQLIPTRYEVARIDPAAVASFVADVEADGLINSGTDFGTPRVTDLPSTTVMVYGRGDGQRVNPYAFDERFDARLTPEQRSARVALRTIMSRAAAL
;
A
#
# COMPACT_ATOMS: atom_id res chain seq x y z
N MET A 1 -14.35 6.97 4.22
CA MET A 1 -13.21 6.95 3.30
C MET A 1 -11.93 6.55 4.04
N ALA A 2 -11.04 5.78 3.40
CA ALA A 2 -9.76 5.35 3.95
C ALA A 2 -8.77 4.97 2.84
N PHE A 3 -7.47 5.10 3.11
CA PHE A 3 -6.38 4.58 2.29
C PHE A 3 -5.40 3.82 3.17
N MET A 4 -4.99 2.62 2.76
CA MET A 4 -4.10 1.77 3.56
C MET A 4 -3.02 1.11 2.72
N VAL A 5 -1.85 0.96 3.32
CA VAL A 5 -0.72 0.20 2.76
C VAL A 5 -0.33 -0.88 3.77
N MET A 6 -0.23 -2.12 3.31
CA MET A 6 0.17 -3.27 4.10
C MET A 6 1.19 -4.11 3.33
N SER A 7 2.08 -4.81 4.04
CA SER A 7 2.99 -5.79 3.44
C SER A 7 2.81 -7.12 4.16
N SER A 8 2.58 -8.19 3.41
CA SER A 8 2.39 -9.53 3.98
C SER A 8 2.72 -10.63 2.97
N GLY A 9 2.79 -11.87 3.44
CA GLY A 9 3.08 -13.04 2.61
C GLY A 9 4.55 -13.43 2.61
N GLY A 10 5.02 -14.01 1.50
CA GLY A 10 6.30 -14.71 1.45
C GLY A 10 6.27 -16.00 2.28
N MET A 11 7.46 -16.46 2.69
CA MET A 11 7.62 -17.66 3.53
C MET A 11 7.47 -17.36 5.04
N ALA A 12 6.72 -16.32 5.39
CA ALA A 12 6.49 -15.95 6.79
C ALA A 12 5.48 -16.91 7.47
N PRO A 13 5.69 -17.31 8.74
CA PRO A 13 4.73 -18.12 9.49
C PRO A 13 3.32 -17.50 9.50
N ALA A 14 2.26 -18.33 9.54
CA ALA A 14 0.87 -17.87 9.45
C ALA A 14 0.49 -16.78 10.48
N VAL A 15 1.12 -16.79 11.66
CA VAL A 15 0.94 -15.76 12.69
C VAL A 15 1.32 -14.34 12.19
N TYR A 16 2.29 -14.21 11.27
CA TYR A 16 2.63 -12.92 10.65
C TYR A 16 1.46 -12.37 9.82
N GLN A 17 0.72 -13.24 9.13
CA GLN A 17 -0.46 -12.80 8.35
C GLN A 17 -1.63 -12.44 9.27
N ALA A 18 -1.85 -13.20 10.33
CA ALA A 18 -2.90 -12.91 11.31
C ALA A 18 -2.68 -11.58 12.05
N LEU A 19 -1.42 -11.18 12.22
CA LEU A 19 -1.02 -9.94 12.89
C LEU A 19 -0.62 -8.83 11.90
N ALA A 20 -0.80 -9.05 10.60
CA ALA A 20 -0.42 -8.09 9.57
C ALA A 20 -1.14 -6.76 9.82
N SER A 21 -0.35 -5.71 9.99
CA SER A 21 -0.82 -4.38 10.34
C SER A 21 -0.36 -3.39 9.27
N PRO A 22 -1.13 -2.32 8.99
CA PRO A 22 -0.76 -1.37 7.96
C PRO A 22 0.51 -0.62 8.33
N SER A 23 1.39 -0.40 7.34
CA SER A 23 2.52 0.52 7.47
C SER A 23 2.06 1.98 7.40
N LEU A 24 0.97 2.23 6.68
CA LEU A 24 0.29 3.52 6.59
C LEU A 24 -1.22 3.29 6.56
N ALA A 25 -1.97 4.01 7.39
CA ALA A 25 -3.42 4.08 7.34
C ALA A 25 -3.90 5.52 7.47
N ILE A 26 -4.65 5.99 6.48
CA ILE A 26 -5.26 7.31 6.44
C ILE A 26 -6.77 7.13 6.51
N TYR A 27 -7.40 7.78 7.47
CA TYR A 27 -8.85 7.73 7.67
C TYR A 27 -9.50 9.07 7.29
N GLY A 28 -10.73 9.00 6.80
CA GLY A 28 -11.50 10.17 6.37
C GLY A 28 -11.77 11.24 7.42
N ASP A 29 -11.54 10.93 8.70
CA ASP A 29 -11.59 11.91 9.79
C ASP A 29 -10.25 12.64 10.01
N GLY A 30 -9.32 12.53 9.04
CA GLY A 30 -8.02 13.19 9.07
C GLY A 30 -6.96 12.47 9.90
N ARG A 31 -7.22 11.28 10.45
CA ARG A 31 -6.18 10.51 11.16
C ARG A 31 -5.24 9.86 10.16
N VAL A 32 -3.95 10.07 10.37
CA VAL A 32 -2.87 9.35 9.68
C VAL A 32 -2.11 8.53 10.72
N LEU A 33 -2.03 7.22 10.52
CA LEU A 33 -1.25 6.32 11.34
C LEU A 33 -0.09 5.80 10.51
N THR A 34 1.12 6.07 10.95
CA THR A 34 2.35 5.61 10.31
C THR A 34 3.04 4.63 11.25
N ALA A 35 3.27 3.40 10.80
CA ALA A 35 4.02 2.43 11.57
C ALA A 35 5.47 2.89 11.67
N VAL A 36 6.01 2.91 12.89
CA VAL A 36 7.44 3.14 13.07
C VAL A 36 8.19 1.86 12.74
N GLU A 37 9.22 1.98 11.91
CA GLU A 37 10.04 0.85 11.49
C GLU A 37 10.53 0.09 12.72
N SER A 38 10.25 -1.21 12.72
CA SER A 38 10.63 -2.10 13.82
C SER A 38 11.80 -2.99 13.36
N PRO A 39 12.62 -3.49 14.28
CA PRO A 39 13.71 -4.40 13.94
C PRO A 39 13.23 -5.58 13.11
N ALA A 40 14.12 -6.11 12.26
CA ALA A 40 13.85 -7.33 11.51
C ALA A 40 13.37 -8.45 12.45
N LEU A 41 12.34 -9.18 12.03
CA LEU A 41 11.64 -10.26 12.77
C LEU A 41 10.56 -9.83 13.78
N GLN A 42 10.26 -8.54 13.92
CA GLN A 42 9.14 -8.12 14.74
C GLN A 42 7.79 -8.26 13.99
N LEU A 43 6.83 -8.93 14.63
CA LEU A 43 5.53 -9.29 14.03
C LEU A 43 4.57 -8.11 13.80
N ILE A 44 4.59 -7.16 14.73
CA ILE A 44 3.72 -5.98 14.74
C ILE A 44 4.54 -4.72 14.97
N PRO A 45 4.10 -3.57 14.44
CA PRO A 45 4.75 -2.31 14.74
C PRO A 45 4.87 -2.08 16.25
N THR A 46 6.07 -1.70 16.71
CA THR A 46 6.30 -1.37 18.13
C THR A 46 5.39 -0.24 18.59
N ARG A 47 5.17 0.73 17.70
CA ARG A 47 4.29 1.87 17.91
C ARG A 47 3.83 2.44 16.57
N TYR A 48 2.75 3.20 16.62
CA TYR A 48 2.31 4.06 15.53
C TYR A 48 2.55 5.52 15.90
N GLU A 49 3.03 6.29 14.94
CA GLU A 49 2.96 7.74 14.98
C GLU A 49 1.61 8.18 14.43
N VAL A 50 0.95 9.08 15.14
CA VAL A 50 -0.39 9.55 14.80
C VAL A 50 -0.33 11.03 14.47
N ALA A 51 -0.73 11.38 13.26
CA ALA A 51 -0.92 12.76 12.83
C ALA A 51 -2.40 13.05 12.55
N ARG A 52 -2.72 14.34 12.53
CA ARG A 52 -4.03 14.87 12.13
C ARG A 52 -3.83 15.85 10.99
N ILE A 53 -4.56 15.63 9.90
CA ILE A 53 -4.58 16.49 8.73
C ILE A 53 -6.02 16.92 8.44
N ASP A 54 -6.18 17.92 7.58
CA ASP A 54 -7.50 18.38 7.16
C ASP A 54 -8.29 17.22 6.51
N PRO A 55 -9.48 16.85 7.04
CA PRO A 55 -10.34 15.86 6.40
C PRO A 55 -10.66 16.16 4.93
N ALA A 56 -10.69 17.43 4.53
CA ALA A 56 -10.88 17.83 3.13
C ALA A 56 -9.69 17.42 2.25
N ALA A 57 -8.46 17.49 2.77
CA ALA A 57 -7.27 17.02 2.07
C ALA A 57 -7.30 15.49 1.87
N VAL A 58 -7.75 14.74 2.88
CA VAL A 58 -7.96 13.29 2.74
C VAL A 58 -9.01 12.98 1.68
N ALA A 59 -10.13 13.70 1.69
CA ALA A 59 -11.19 13.51 0.71
C ALA A 59 -10.72 13.79 -0.72
N SER A 60 -9.94 14.87 -0.92
CA SER A 60 -9.34 15.19 -2.22
C SER A 60 -8.36 14.12 -2.67
N PHE A 61 -7.46 13.68 -1.78
CA PHE A 61 -6.49 12.63 -2.11
C PHE A 61 -7.17 11.31 -2.50
N VAL A 62 -8.16 10.86 -1.73
CA VAL A 62 -8.88 9.62 -2.03
C VAL A 62 -9.66 9.73 -3.35
N ALA A 63 -10.30 10.87 -3.61
CA ALA A 63 -11.00 11.11 -4.87
C ALA A 63 -10.04 11.09 -6.08
N ASP A 64 -8.86 11.69 -5.96
CA ASP A 64 -7.82 11.63 -7.01
C ASP A 64 -7.39 10.19 -7.28
N VAL A 65 -7.17 9.40 -6.22
CA VAL A 65 -6.76 7.99 -6.34
C VAL A 65 -7.87 7.14 -6.97
N GLU A 66 -9.13 7.37 -6.62
CA GLU A 66 -10.27 6.70 -7.27
C GLU A 66 -10.39 7.08 -8.75
N ALA A 67 -10.17 8.36 -9.09
CA ALA A 67 -10.24 8.85 -10.46
C ALA A 67 -9.09 8.34 -11.36
N ASP A 68 -7.90 8.14 -10.79
CA ASP A 68 -6.73 7.56 -11.48
C ASP A 68 -6.98 6.10 -11.93
N GLY A 69 -7.82 5.36 -11.20
CA GLY A 69 -8.28 4.02 -11.57
C GLY A 69 -7.21 2.93 -11.50
N LEU A 70 -5.97 3.25 -11.09
CA LEU A 70 -4.87 2.29 -10.99
C LEU A 70 -5.12 1.23 -9.92
N ILE A 71 -5.71 1.61 -8.78
CA ILE A 71 -6.07 0.67 -7.71
C ILE A 71 -7.37 -0.03 -8.11
N ASN A 72 -7.24 -1.03 -8.97
CA ASN A 72 -8.31 -1.86 -9.47
C ASN A 72 -7.79 -3.29 -9.61
N SER A 73 -8.64 -4.27 -9.30
CA SER A 73 -8.36 -5.70 -9.49
C SER A 73 -7.91 -6.09 -10.90
N GLY A 74 -8.26 -5.30 -11.94
CA GLY A 74 -7.84 -5.53 -13.32
C GLY A 74 -6.44 -5.01 -13.69
N THR A 75 -5.79 -4.21 -12.83
CA THR A 75 -4.47 -3.64 -13.14
C THR A 75 -3.37 -4.69 -13.00
N ASP A 76 -2.61 -4.92 -14.07
CA ASP A 76 -1.48 -5.85 -14.08
C ASP A 76 -0.18 -5.17 -13.63
N PHE A 77 0.28 -5.52 -12.42
CA PHE A 77 1.57 -5.07 -11.87
C PHE A 77 2.73 -6.02 -12.17
N GLY A 78 2.47 -7.09 -12.92
CA GLY A 78 3.41 -8.14 -13.24
C GLY A 78 3.79 -9.02 -12.04
N THR A 79 4.41 -10.16 -12.36
CA THR A 79 4.94 -11.10 -11.36
C THR A 79 6.44 -11.31 -11.63
N PRO A 80 7.32 -10.60 -10.91
CA PRO A 80 8.75 -10.79 -11.05
C PRO A 80 9.17 -12.24 -10.78
N ARG A 81 10.20 -12.72 -11.50
CA ARG A 81 10.74 -14.09 -11.34
C ARG A 81 11.68 -14.19 -10.13
N VAL A 82 11.13 -13.99 -8.94
CA VAL A 82 11.81 -14.09 -7.63
C VAL A 82 10.91 -14.84 -6.66
N THR A 83 11.46 -15.50 -5.66
CA THR A 83 10.70 -16.30 -4.68
C THR A 83 10.74 -15.67 -3.29
N ASP A 84 9.81 -16.11 -2.44
CA ASP A 84 9.84 -15.88 -0.99
C ASP A 84 9.74 -14.41 -0.54
N LEU A 85 9.29 -13.52 -1.43
CA LEU A 85 9.08 -12.11 -1.12
C LEU A 85 7.64 -11.82 -0.68
N PRO A 86 7.42 -10.74 0.10
CA PRO A 86 6.07 -10.31 0.43
C PRO A 86 5.38 -9.67 -0.78
N SER A 87 4.07 -9.54 -0.67
CA SER A 87 3.26 -8.68 -1.54
C SER A 87 2.88 -7.40 -0.79
N THR A 88 2.81 -6.29 -1.51
CA THR A 88 2.35 -5.01 -0.97
C THR A 88 0.87 -4.86 -1.32
N THR A 89 0.01 -4.88 -0.32
CA THR A 89 -1.42 -4.61 -0.49
C THR A 89 -1.68 -3.12 -0.32
N VAL A 90 -2.28 -2.50 -1.33
CA VAL A 90 -2.76 -1.11 -1.25
C VAL A 90 -4.27 -1.12 -1.40
N MET A 91 -4.97 -0.45 -0.49
CA MET A 91 -6.42 -0.43 -0.40
C MET A 91 -6.92 1.01 -0.40
N VAL A 92 -7.99 1.27 -1.15
CA VAL A 92 -8.70 2.53 -1.15
C VAL A 92 -10.18 2.29 -0.95
N TYR A 93 -10.75 3.04 -0.02
CA TYR A 93 -12.19 3.09 0.26
C TYR A 93 -12.62 4.55 0.12
N GLY A 94 -13.18 4.96 -1.01
CA GLY A 94 -13.75 6.30 -1.15
C GLY A 94 -15.26 6.28 -1.03
N ARG A 95 -15.95 6.67 -2.12
CA ARG A 95 -17.43 6.69 -2.17
C ARG A 95 -18.03 5.38 -2.70
N GLY A 96 -17.27 4.63 -3.49
CA GLY A 96 -17.69 3.35 -4.06
C GLY A 96 -17.28 2.14 -3.20
N ASP A 97 -17.35 0.95 -3.81
CA ASP A 97 -16.82 -0.27 -3.21
C ASP A 97 -15.31 -0.17 -3.03
N GLY A 98 -14.82 -0.68 -1.90
CA GLY A 98 -13.39 -0.68 -1.60
C GLY A 98 -12.59 -1.43 -2.66
N GLN A 99 -11.60 -0.75 -3.25
CA GLN A 99 -10.69 -1.34 -4.22
C GLN A 99 -9.37 -1.73 -3.56
N ARG A 100 -8.74 -2.76 -4.09
CA ARG A 100 -7.42 -3.20 -3.62
C ARG A 100 -6.58 -3.76 -4.76
N VAL A 101 -5.27 -3.60 -4.61
CA VAL A 101 -4.25 -4.26 -5.43
C VAL A 101 -3.24 -4.93 -4.53
N ASN A 102 -2.59 -5.99 -5.02
CA ASN A 102 -1.62 -6.76 -4.24
C ASN A 102 -0.41 -7.20 -5.09
N PRO A 103 0.41 -6.26 -5.60
CA PRO A 103 1.63 -6.60 -6.32
C PRO A 103 2.62 -7.42 -5.47
N TYR A 104 3.02 -8.58 -6.00
CA TYR A 104 4.06 -9.44 -5.44
C TYR A 104 5.46 -8.86 -5.67
N ALA A 105 6.37 -8.96 -4.69
CA ALA A 105 7.75 -8.45 -4.82
C ALA A 105 7.81 -6.98 -5.27
N PHE A 106 7.05 -6.12 -4.59
CA PHE A 106 6.85 -4.72 -4.98
C PHE A 106 8.03 -3.81 -4.58
N ASP A 107 9.14 -3.91 -5.31
CA ASP A 107 10.37 -3.16 -5.11
C ASP A 107 11.07 -2.99 -6.46
N GLU A 108 11.64 -1.81 -6.70
CA GLU A 108 12.21 -1.41 -8.01
C GLU A 108 13.29 -2.39 -8.48
N ARG A 109 14.05 -3.00 -7.57
CA ARG A 109 15.11 -3.95 -7.91
C ARG A 109 14.59 -5.21 -8.62
N PHE A 110 13.29 -5.50 -8.54
CA PHE A 110 12.67 -6.66 -9.17
C PHE A 110 11.92 -6.33 -10.47
N ASP A 111 11.92 -5.07 -10.90
CA ASP A 111 11.12 -4.61 -12.04
C ASP A 111 11.79 -4.86 -13.39
N ALA A 112 13.09 -5.17 -13.41
CA ALA A 112 13.91 -5.19 -14.63
C ALA A 112 13.37 -6.09 -15.75
N ARG A 113 12.71 -7.21 -15.40
CA ARG A 113 12.15 -8.19 -16.35
C ARG A 113 10.65 -8.06 -16.60
N LEU A 114 10.00 -7.03 -16.06
CA LEU A 114 8.59 -6.74 -16.29
C LEU A 114 8.39 -6.00 -17.63
N THR A 115 7.18 -6.05 -18.18
CA THR A 115 6.86 -5.27 -19.38
C THR A 115 6.90 -3.77 -19.07
N PRO A 116 7.09 -2.89 -20.07
CA PRO A 116 7.05 -1.45 -19.86
C PRO A 116 5.77 -0.97 -19.13
N GLU A 117 4.63 -1.56 -19.46
CA GLU A 117 3.32 -1.23 -18.88
C GLU A 117 3.26 -1.62 -17.39
N GLN A 118 3.70 -2.83 -17.05
CA GLN A 118 3.76 -3.30 -15.67
C GLN A 118 4.72 -2.43 -14.82
N ARG A 119 5.88 -2.05 -15.37
CA ARG A 119 6.81 -1.13 -14.70
C ARG A 119 6.17 0.24 -14.48
N SER A 120 5.48 0.77 -15.48
CA SER A 120 4.77 2.05 -15.38
C SER A 120 3.70 2.00 -14.28
N ALA A 121 2.88 0.94 -14.25
CA ALA A 121 1.88 0.73 -13.20
C ALA A 121 2.51 0.67 -11.80
N ARG A 122 3.67 0.00 -11.65
CA ARG A 122 4.40 -0.04 -10.38
C ARG A 122 4.94 1.32 -9.96
N VAL A 123 5.50 2.10 -10.88
CA VAL A 123 5.98 3.46 -10.62
C VAL A 123 4.83 4.37 -10.20
N ALA A 124 3.69 4.28 -10.89
CA ALA A 124 2.48 5.03 -10.54
C ALA A 124 1.99 4.68 -9.13
N LEU A 125 1.95 3.39 -8.77
CA LEU A 125 1.53 2.97 -7.44
C LEU A 125 2.51 3.44 -6.34
N ARG A 126 3.83 3.38 -6.58
CA ARG A 126 4.82 3.96 -5.66
C ARG A 126 4.63 5.47 -5.51
N THR A 127 4.27 6.16 -6.59
CA THR A 127 4.01 7.61 -6.57
C THR A 127 2.78 7.94 -5.71
N ILE A 128 1.70 7.17 -5.83
CA ILE A 128 0.52 7.29 -4.96
C ILE A 128 0.91 7.06 -3.49
N MET A 129 1.69 6.02 -3.20
CA MET A 129 2.16 5.73 -1.84
C MET A 129 3.02 6.86 -1.26
N SER A 130 3.93 7.43 -2.06
CA SER A 130 4.75 8.57 -1.65
C SER A 130 3.91 9.83 -1.39
N ARG A 131 2.90 10.10 -2.24
CA ARG A 131 1.93 11.18 -1.99
C ARG A 131 1.17 10.96 -0.70
N ALA A 132 0.71 9.73 -0.44
CA ALA A 132 -0.01 9.39 0.78
C ALA A 132 0.84 9.59 2.05
N ALA A 133 2.13 9.22 2.00
CA ALA A 133 3.06 9.38 3.11
C ALA A 133 3.47 10.85 3.36
N ALA A 134 3.22 11.75 2.41
CA ALA A 134 3.54 13.16 2.49
C ALA A 134 2.34 14.05 2.89
N LEU A 135 1.17 13.46 3.15
CA LEU A 135 0.02 14.16 3.71
C LEU A 135 0.24 14.46 5.19
#